data_AF-A0A4V4HDN8-F1
#
_entry.id   AF-A0A4V4HDN8-F1
#
_cell.length_a   1.000
_cell.length_b   1.000
_cell.length_c   1.000
_cell.angle_alpha   90.00
_cell.angle_beta   90.00
_cell.angle_gamma   90.00
#
_symmetry.space_group_name_H-M   'P 1'
#
loop_
_entity.id
_entity.type
_entity.pdbx_description
1 polymer ?
#
loop_
_entity_poly.entity_id
_entity_poly.type
_entity_poly.pdbx_seq_one_letter_code
_entity_poly.pdbx_strand_id
1 'polypeptide(L)'
;MSSDIERLSPHVAAAQETAGLPIVSRVGDFDDDSDITQTKDIPEHISSYPGAFSDFYGLPSCPISVYRTGDEWPVPKGPQAQRVPREARPVCNHPIQDVWTALGTQVYQFLDSNKIFWSTIDLVRFAEKEGEAGPLYLWVGVNPGSLSLEDAKAAAVGCKKILAQFPDIEIAFRESVYTRSAQLLKYDSFDPIADISSPFTGVLGVQIAPKNTPYEGTGALYLCEGGQSNRVFLLTARHVALPPKHYSTNELYQYDDSQPSQEILILGNEAYSDARKYMCTEIEKEEILCDILQRKLAALEKNETKNTTQVEACQVHQVNLRNTKSTITATRKFHSDIDKDWGEEDQRVLGRVVYAPPISGVSVDPPISAAPVDPSTPTALVDPPISAVPVDLPSSAAPVDPPISAVPGDPPISAVPGPKHYVEDWALIEIDRNKVDWNNFKGNVVYLGPTSESSGFTHKMGGRSSFKYPLDSLLQLKGVVQKGEIRQPKELGPDKEECLLVIKNGRKTRTTIGRGSGLESFVREYDDNGNIKSTSMEIAIYPYNYKSGAFSAPGDSGSIVADGLGRIVGLLTGGSGKAEDTDVTYVTPYFWIEEQIKKAFPDSYLYPSQGVD
;
A
#
# COMPACT_ATOMS: atom_id res chain seq x y z
N MET A 1 -56.66 -0.28 42.44
CA MET A 1 -57.05 0.52 43.62
C MET A 1 -55.90 1.49 43.83
N SER A 2 -55.88 2.63 43.11
CA SER A 2 -56.73 3.82 43.28
C SER A 2 -56.32 4.59 44.54
N SER A 3 -56.11 5.91 44.52
CA SER A 3 -56.60 6.91 43.55
C SER A 3 -55.59 8.05 43.24
N ASP A 4 -55.39 8.32 41.95
CA ASP A 4 -55.78 9.57 41.25
C ASP A 4 -55.39 10.95 41.91
N ILE A 5 -54.54 11.78 41.28
CA ILE A 5 -54.88 12.95 40.40
C ILE A 5 -55.31 14.20 41.24
N GLU A 6 -54.77 15.44 41.13
CA GLU A 6 -54.53 16.30 39.94
C GLU A 6 -53.67 17.58 40.22
N ARG A 7 -53.03 18.19 39.19
CA ARG A 7 -52.57 19.63 39.05
C ARG A 7 -51.53 20.19 40.07
N LEU A 8 -50.66 21.20 39.79
CA LEU A 8 -50.40 22.07 38.62
C LEU A 8 -48.92 22.56 38.60
N SER A 9 -48.47 23.16 37.49
CA SER A 9 -47.10 23.71 37.23
C SER A 9 -47.02 25.24 37.48
N PRO A 10 -45.90 25.98 37.23
CA PRO A 10 -44.50 25.59 36.95
C PRO A 10 -43.43 26.38 37.76
N HIS A 11 -42.16 25.90 37.82
CA HIS A 11 -40.89 26.68 37.80
C HIS A 11 -39.68 25.83 38.28
N VAL A 12 -39.04 25.06 37.39
CA VAL A 12 -37.65 24.56 37.56
C VAL A 12 -36.96 24.65 36.19
N ALA A 13 -36.53 25.86 35.82
CA ALA A 13 -35.91 26.16 34.53
C ALA A 13 -34.97 27.37 34.61
N ALA A 14 -33.91 27.25 35.41
CA ALA A 14 -32.74 28.14 35.42
C ALA A 14 -31.58 27.51 36.22
N ALA A 15 -30.34 27.90 35.92
CA ALA A 15 -29.15 27.70 36.76
C ALA A 15 -28.67 26.24 37.02
N GLN A 16 -28.47 25.46 35.96
CA GLN A 16 -27.40 24.44 35.92
C GLN A 16 -26.54 24.64 34.67
N GLU A 17 -25.88 25.79 34.59
CA GLU A 17 -24.93 26.14 33.53
C GLU A 17 -23.61 26.59 34.16
N THR A 18 -22.63 25.68 34.24
CA THR A 18 -21.17 25.90 34.17
C THR A 18 -20.41 24.62 34.58
N ALA A 19 -19.21 24.43 34.03
CA ALA A 19 -18.18 23.49 34.50
C ALA A 19 -18.48 21.97 34.44
N GLY A 20 -18.98 21.48 33.31
CA GLY A 20 -18.81 20.07 32.90
C GLY A 20 -17.79 19.94 31.76
N LEU A 21 -16.56 19.47 32.03
CA LEU A 21 -15.58 19.16 30.98
C LEU A 21 -15.82 17.72 30.48
N PRO A 22 -15.93 17.48 29.16
CA PRO A 22 -16.11 16.13 28.64
C PRO A 22 -14.84 15.29 28.82
N ILE A 23 -15.01 14.05 29.28
CA ILE A 23 -14.01 13.01 29.13
C ILE A 23 -14.12 12.55 27.67
N VAL A 24 -13.14 12.90 26.83
CA VAL A 24 -13.11 12.48 25.43
C VAL A 24 -12.65 11.02 25.34
N SER A 25 -13.58 10.09 25.62
CA SER A 25 -13.45 8.73 25.14
C SER A 25 -13.59 8.73 23.62
N ARG A 26 -12.48 8.52 22.90
CA ARG A 26 -12.51 8.24 21.45
C ARG A 26 -13.07 6.84 21.19
N VAL A 27 -14.39 6.72 21.35
CA VAL A 27 -15.19 5.84 20.51
C VAL A 27 -15.74 6.73 19.42
N GLY A 28 -15.32 6.50 18.18
CA GLY A 28 -16.02 7.06 17.03
C GLY A 28 -17.25 6.19 16.79
N ASP A 29 -18.39 6.60 17.35
CA ASP A 29 -19.67 6.01 16.99
C ASP A 29 -19.95 6.40 15.54
N PHE A 30 -19.79 5.45 14.61
CA PHE A 30 -20.11 5.60 13.19
C PHE A 30 -21.64 5.54 12.93
N ASP A 31 -22.39 6.27 13.75
CA ASP A 31 -23.85 6.44 13.64
C ASP A 31 -24.16 7.81 13.00
N ASP A 32 -23.61 8.06 11.80
CA ASP A 32 -24.10 9.10 10.89
C ASP A 32 -24.72 8.45 9.64
N ASP A 33 -25.92 7.90 9.85
CA ASP A 33 -26.73 7.22 8.83
C ASP A 33 -27.48 8.23 7.92
N SER A 34 -26.97 9.47 7.77
CA SER A 34 -27.70 10.59 7.14
C SER A 34 -27.26 10.96 5.71
N ASP A 35 -26.04 10.59 5.28
CA ASP A 35 -25.51 10.93 3.95
C ASP A 35 -25.80 9.85 2.86
N ILE A 36 -26.82 9.01 3.07
CA ILE A 36 -27.44 8.17 2.02
C ILE A 36 -28.91 8.56 1.82
N THR A 37 -29.16 9.87 1.67
CA THR A 37 -30.49 10.42 1.34
C THR A 37 -30.62 10.92 -0.10
N GLN A 38 -29.83 10.36 -1.03
CA GLN A 38 -30.11 10.39 -2.47
C GLN A 38 -30.39 9.00 -3.03
N THR A 39 -31.60 8.48 -2.79
CA THR A 39 -32.13 7.26 -3.41
C THR A 39 -32.57 7.50 -4.86
N LYS A 40 -31.66 8.04 -5.67
CA LYS A 40 -31.76 8.12 -7.13
C LYS A 40 -30.50 7.53 -7.74
N ASP A 41 -30.71 6.66 -8.72
CA ASP A 41 -29.68 6.13 -9.60
C ASP A 41 -28.55 5.36 -8.89
N ILE A 42 -28.92 4.38 -8.04
CA ILE A 42 -28.07 3.20 -7.82
C ILE A 42 -28.16 2.34 -9.11
N PRO A 43 -27.04 2.08 -9.81
CA PRO A 43 -27.02 1.23 -11.01
C PRO A 43 -27.61 -0.17 -10.80
N GLU A 44 -28.30 -0.70 -11.82
CA GLU A 44 -28.94 -2.03 -11.76
C GLU A 44 -27.96 -3.18 -11.52
N HIS A 45 -26.68 -3.05 -11.92
CA HIS A 45 -25.65 -4.07 -11.63
C HIS A 45 -25.27 -4.12 -10.15
N ILE A 46 -25.57 -3.07 -9.38
CA ILE A 46 -25.27 -2.96 -7.94
C ILE A 46 -26.50 -3.38 -7.10
N SER A 47 -27.71 -3.03 -7.54
CA SER A 47 -28.94 -3.39 -6.82
C SER A 47 -29.37 -4.86 -6.98
N SER A 48 -28.83 -5.57 -7.98
CA SER A 48 -29.16 -6.96 -8.29
C SER A 48 -28.36 -8.02 -7.51
N TYR A 49 -27.30 -7.64 -6.79
CA TYR A 49 -26.49 -8.57 -5.99
C TYR A 49 -26.55 -8.25 -4.47
N PRO A 50 -27.13 -9.12 -3.62
CA PRO A 50 -27.28 -8.86 -2.18
C PRO A 50 -25.95 -8.64 -1.42
N GLY A 51 -24.84 -9.20 -1.91
CA GLY A 51 -23.51 -9.03 -1.32
C GLY A 51 -22.87 -7.66 -1.56
N ALA A 52 -23.41 -6.85 -2.50
CA ALA A 52 -22.73 -5.70 -3.10
C ALA A 52 -22.11 -4.70 -2.11
N PHE A 53 -22.82 -4.39 -1.02
CA PHE A 53 -22.37 -3.45 0.03
C PHE A 53 -22.01 -4.12 1.37
N SER A 54 -21.82 -5.45 1.37
CA SER A 54 -21.59 -6.22 2.60
C SER A 54 -20.35 -7.13 2.56
N ASP A 55 -20.03 -7.80 1.44
CA ASP A 55 -18.89 -8.75 1.37
C ASP A 55 -17.55 -8.12 1.82
N PHE A 56 -17.30 -6.87 1.41
CA PHE A 56 -16.06 -6.14 1.66
C PHE A 56 -16.25 -4.88 2.52
N TYR A 57 -17.39 -4.78 3.23
CA TYR A 57 -17.61 -3.71 4.20
C TYR A 57 -16.54 -3.78 5.30
N GLY A 58 -15.98 -2.62 5.70
CA GLY A 58 -14.89 -2.53 6.67
C GLY A 58 -13.48 -2.45 6.04
N LEU A 59 -13.36 -2.62 4.72
CA LEU A 59 -12.17 -2.17 3.99
C LEU A 59 -12.23 -0.65 3.75
N PRO A 60 -11.07 0.05 3.65
CA PRO A 60 -10.99 1.51 3.54
C PRO A 60 -11.94 2.14 2.50
N SER A 61 -11.97 1.64 1.27
CA SER A 61 -12.80 2.23 0.20
C SER A 61 -14.23 1.71 0.16
N CYS A 62 -14.58 0.77 1.06
CA CYS A 62 -15.82 -0.02 1.04
C CYS A 62 -16.21 -0.47 -0.38
N PRO A 63 -15.32 -1.24 -1.06
CA PRO A 63 -15.44 -1.52 -2.48
C PRO A 63 -16.69 -2.36 -2.77
N ILE A 64 -17.35 -2.05 -3.89
CA ILE A 64 -18.59 -2.73 -4.28
C ILE A 64 -18.25 -4.15 -4.75
N SER A 65 -18.89 -5.15 -4.12
CA SER A 65 -18.83 -6.54 -4.58
C SER A 65 -19.72 -6.69 -5.81
N VAL A 66 -19.13 -7.11 -6.94
CA VAL A 66 -19.88 -7.39 -8.19
C VAL A 66 -20.48 -8.79 -8.12
N TYR A 67 -19.68 -9.76 -7.65
CA TYR A 67 -20.10 -11.15 -7.43
C TYR A 67 -19.09 -11.91 -6.57
N ARG A 68 -19.55 -12.86 -5.75
CA ARG A 68 -18.72 -13.79 -4.97
C ARG A 68 -19.29 -15.20 -4.98
N THR A 69 -18.41 -16.21 -4.96
CA THR A 69 -18.75 -17.64 -4.77
C THR A 69 -18.46 -18.12 -3.34
N GLY A 70 -18.98 -19.30 -2.98
CA GLY A 70 -18.99 -19.80 -1.60
C GLY A 70 -20.21 -19.34 -0.80
N ASP A 71 -20.25 -19.67 0.48
CA ASP A 71 -21.42 -19.42 1.34
C ASP A 71 -21.70 -17.92 1.55
N GLU A 72 -22.98 -17.57 1.75
CA GLU A 72 -23.39 -16.22 2.17
C GLU A 72 -22.87 -15.90 3.57
N TRP A 73 -22.39 -14.66 3.78
CA TRP A 73 -21.97 -14.22 5.12
C TRP A 73 -23.17 -14.19 6.09
N PRO A 74 -22.99 -14.52 7.38
CA PRO A 74 -24.03 -14.37 8.38
C PRO A 74 -24.54 -12.91 8.46
N VAL A 75 -25.76 -12.67 7.99
CA VAL A 75 -26.40 -11.34 8.07
C VAL A 75 -27.00 -11.15 9.46
N PRO A 76 -26.56 -10.15 10.26
CA PRO A 76 -27.16 -9.85 11.56
C PRO A 76 -28.62 -9.42 11.41
N LYS A 77 -29.47 -9.76 12.39
CA LYS A 77 -30.92 -9.52 12.34
C LYS A 77 -31.42 -8.88 13.63
N GLY A 78 -32.19 -7.80 13.50
CA GLY A 78 -32.83 -7.08 14.61
C GLY A 78 -32.74 -5.56 14.48
N PRO A 79 -33.37 -4.78 15.38
CA PRO A 79 -33.40 -3.31 15.30
C PRO A 79 -32.06 -2.60 15.49
N GLN A 80 -31.01 -3.32 15.86
CA GLN A 80 -29.65 -2.82 16.12
C GLN A 80 -28.60 -3.59 15.30
N ALA A 81 -29.01 -4.15 14.15
CA ALA A 81 -28.19 -5.00 13.31
C ALA A 81 -27.21 -4.20 12.43
N GLN A 82 -26.09 -3.76 13.02
CA GLN A 82 -24.97 -3.18 12.28
C GLN A 82 -24.31 -4.21 11.33
N ARG A 83 -23.72 -3.73 10.22
CA ARG A 83 -22.92 -4.56 9.31
C ARG A 83 -21.66 -5.07 10.04
N VAL A 84 -21.18 -6.25 9.63
CA VAL A 84 -19.96 -6.85 10.18
C VAL A 84 -18.77 -6.42 9.30
N PRO A 85 -17.76 -5.69 9.81
CA PRO A 85 -16.56 -5.37 9.05
C PRO A 85 -15.70 -6.61 8.83
N ARG A 86 -15.20 -6.74 7.60
CA ARG A 86 -14.28 -7.79 7.15
C ARG A 86 -12.86 -7.22 7.04
N GLU A 87 -11.88 -8.09 7.23
CA GLU A 87 -10.45 -7.79 7.11
C GLU A 87 -9.82 -8.66 6.04
N ALA A 88 -9.11 -8.05 5.09
CA ALA A 88 -8.21 -8.78 4.19
C ALA A 88 -7.03 -9.35 4.99
N ARG A 89 -6.78 -10.65 4.86
CA ARG A 89 -5.68 -11.37 5.50
C ARG A 89 -4.76 -11.98 4.43
N PRO A 90 -3.43 -11.83 4.56
CA PRO A 90 -2.46 -12.33 3.60
C PRO A 90 -2.44 -13.87 3.57
N VAL A 91 -1.92 -14.41 2.48
CA VAL A 91 -1.85 -15.86 2.28
C VAL A 91 -0.38 -16.27 2.20
N CYS A 92 0.06 -16.96 3.26
CA CYS A 92 1.40 -17.51 3.40
C CYS A 92 1.33 -19.04 3.37
N ASN A 93 2.43 -19.70 2.98
CA ASN A 93 2.59 -21.16 3.01
C ASN A 93 1.47 -22.01 2.35
N HIS A 94 0.76 -21.45 1.36
CA HIS A 94 -0.25 -22.20 0.59
C HIS A 94 0.38 -22.94 -0.60
N PRO A 95 0.07 -24.23 -0.87
CA PRO A 95 0.70 -25.00 -1.95
C PRO A 95 0.56 -24.43 -3.37
N ILE A 96 -0.38 -23.50 -3.59
CA ILE A 96 -0.45 -22.76 -4.86
C ILE A 96 0.79 -21.91 -5.14
N GLN A 97 1.59 -21.54 -4.13
CA GLN A 97 2.76 -20.65 -4.25
C GLN A 97 3.74 -21.03 -5.36
N ASP A 98 3.93 -22.33 -5.63
CA ASP A 98 4.89 -22.80 -6.63
C ASP A 98 4.34 -22.75 -8.06
N VAL A 99 3.03 -22.86 -8.24
CA VAL A 99 2.35 -22.82 -9.55
C VAL A 99 1.64 -21.48 -9.83
N TRP A 100 1.52 -20.59 -8.82
CA TRP A 100 0.70 -19.39 -8.88
C TRP A 100 1.06 -18.45 -10.05
N THR A 101 2.34 -18.25 -10.35
CA THR A 101 2.74 -17.42 -11.51
C THR A 101 2.17 -17.97 -12.83
N ALA A 102 2.08 -19.29 -12.99
CA ALA A 102 1.49 -19.90 -14.19
C ALA A 102 -0.05 -19.91 -14.16
N LEU A 103 -0.67 -20.13 -13.00
CA LEU A 103 -2.14 -20.14 -12.87
C LEU A 103 -2.74 -18.73 -12.96
N GLY A 104 -2.18 -17.75 -12.26
CA GLY A 104 -2.61 -16.35 -12.35
C GLY A 104 -2.39 -15.74 -13.75
N THR A 105 -1.36 -16.21 -14.48
CA THR A 105 -1.18 -15.88 -15.89
C THR A 105 -2.34 -16.40 -16.75
N GLN A 106 -2.72 -17.67 -16.58
CA GLN A 106 -3.89 -18.24 -17.28
C GLN A 106 -5.20 -17.54 -16.89
N VAL A 107 -5.37 -17.16 -15.60
CA VAL A 107 -6.53 -16.38 -15.13
C VAL A 107 -6.60 -15.04 -15.89
N TYR A 108 -5.53 -14.23 -15.92
CA TYR A 108 -5.63 -12.95 -16.59
C TYR A 108 -5.79 -13.09 -18.11
N GLN A 109 -5.12 -14.05 -18.74
CA GLN A 109 -5.30 -14.33 -20.18
C GLN A 109 -6.74 -14.75 -20.51
N PHE A 110 -7.41 -15.47 -19.60
CA PHE A 110 -8.83 -15.78 -19.72
C PHE A 110 -9.71 -14.52 -19.54
N LEU A 111 -9.45 -13.68 -18.53
CA LEU A 111 -10.19 -12.41 -18.35
C LEU A 111 -10.05 -11.50 -19.58
N ASP A 112 -8.83 -11.37 -20.12
CA ASP A 112 -8.50 -10.62 -21.34
C ASP A 112 -9.26 -11.17 -22.56
N SER A 113 -9.30 -12.50 -22.71
CA SER A 113 -10.03 -13.17 -23.79
C SER A 113 -11.55 -12.95 -23.72
N ASN A 114 -12.09 -12.69 -22.53
CA ASN A 114 -13.49 -12.33 -22.30
C ASN A 114 -13.71 -10.80 -22.24
N LYS A 115 -12.68 -9.98 -22.52
CA LYS A 115 -12.70 -8.51 -22.53
C LYS A 115 -13.06 -7.88 -21.17
N ILE A 116 -12.71 -8.56 -20.08
CA ILE A 116 -12.96 -8.08 -18.72
C ILE A 116 -11.87 -7.07 -18.32
N PHE A 117 -12.26 -5.84 -18.00
CA PHE A 117 -11.35 -4.76 -17.61
C PHE A 117 -10.91 -4.91 -16.15
N TRP A 118 -10.07 -5.91 -15.89
CA TRP A 118 -9.50 -6.19 -14.57
C TRP A 118 -8.30 -5.28 -14.26
N SER A 119 -8.24 -4.82 -13.01
CA SER A 119 -7.20 -3.92 -12.49
C SER A 119 -6.21 -4.63 -11.57
N THR A 120 -6.68 -5.60 -10.77
CA THR A 120 -5.87 -6.38 -9.82
C THR A 120 -6.35 -7.83 -9.71
N ILE A 121 -5.45 -8.74 -9.37
CA ILE A 121 -5.75 -10.14 -9.03
C ILE A 121 -4.91 -10.52 -7.81
N ASP A 122 -5.59 -10.60 -6.67
CA ASP A 122 -5.05 -10.93 -5.35
C ASP A 122 -5.42 -12.37 -4.95
N LEU A 123 -4.56 -13.02 -4.15
CA LEU A 123 -4.91 -14.23 -3.39
C LEU A 123 -4.96 -13.88 -1.90
N VAL A 124 -6.17 -13.90 -1.33
CA VAL A 124 -6.49 -13.27 -0.04
C VAL A 124 -7.51 -14.10 0.74
N ARG A 125 -7.53 -13.99 2.08
CA ARG A 125 -8.64 -14.49 2.91
C ARG A 125 -9.37 -13.32 3.58
N PHE A 126 -10.60 -13.55 4.01
CA PHE A 126 -11.37 -12.57 4.78
C PHE A 126 -11.72 -13.08 6.18
N ALA A 127 -11.46 -12.28 7.20
CA ALA A 127 -11.86 -12.53 8.59
C ALA A 127 -12.92 -11.52 9.05
N GLU A 128 -13.87 -11.93 9.88
CA GLU A 128 -14.87 -11.04 10.49
C GLU A 128 -14.41 -10.55 11.87
N LYS A 129 -14.41 -9.22 12.10
CA LYS A 129 -14.12 -8.58 13.41
C LYS A 129 -12.98 -9.27 14.21
N GLU A 130 -11.78 -9.31 13.64
CA GLU A 130 -10.56 -9.91 14.21
C GLU A 130 -10.60 -11.43 14.47
N GLY A 131 -11.63 -12.14 13.98
CA GLY A 131 -11.76 -13.60 14.07
C GLY A 131 -10.85 -14.41 13.15
N GLU A 132 -11.18 -15.70 13.02
CA GLU A 132 -10.51 -16.64 12.13
C GLU A 132 -10.76 -16.29 10.64
N ALA A 133 -9.75 -16.48 9.78
CA ALA A 133 -9.89 -16.20 8.36
C ALA A 133 -10.64 -17.33 7.63
N GLY A 134 -11.60 -16.94 6.79
CA GLY A 134 -12.41 -17.84 5.96
C GLY A 134 -11.65 -18.46 4.77
N PRO A 135 -12.37 -18.96 3.75
CA PRO A 135 -11.75 -19.60 2.59
C PRO A 135 -10.82 -18.65 1.81
N LEU A 136 -9.93 -19.25 1.03
CA LEU A 136 -9.06 -18.53 0.11
C LEU A 136 -9.86 -18.00 -1.07
N TYR A 137 -9.70 -16.71 -1.39
CA TYR A 137 -10.30 -16.07 -2.55
C TYR A 137 -9.26 -15.72 -3.61
N LEU A 138 -9.57 -16.04 -4.86
CA LEU A 138 -9.13 -15.28 -6.01
C LEU A 138 -9.96 -14.00 -6.05
N TRP A 139 -9.38 -12.88 -5.62
CA TRP A 139 -10.06 -11.59 -5.52
C TRP A 139 -9.61 -10.69 -6.66
N VAL A 140 -10.53 -10.42 -7.58
CA VAL A 140 -10.28 -9.71 -8.83
C VAL A 140 -10.85 -8.30 -8.72
N GLY A 141 -9.99 -7.29 -8.80
CA GLY A 141 -10.40 -5.92 -9.05
C GLY A 141 -10.81 -5.73 -10.51
N VAL A 142 -11.93 -5.07 -10.76
CA VAL A 142 -12.38 -4.64 -12.09
C VAL A 142 -12.73 -3.16 -12.08
N ASN A 143 -12.56 -2.47 -13.21
CA ASN A 143 -12.89 -1.06 -13.32
C ASN A 143 -14.39 -0.83 -12.99
N PRO A 144 -14.76 0.21 -12.22
CA PRO A 144 -16.16 0.46 -11.84
C PRO A 144 -17.12 0.48 -13.03
N GLY A 145 -18.26 -0.20 -12.91
CA GLY A 145 -19.26 -0.34 -13.98
C GLY A 145 -18.86 -1.17 -15.21
N SER A 146 -17.66 -1.77 -15.25
CA SER A 146 -17.16 -2.48 -16.45
C SER A 146 -17.58 -3.94 -16.58
N LEU A 147 -18.15 -4.56 -15.54
CA LEU A 147 -18.52 -5.97 -15.50
C LEU A 147 -19.94 -6.16 -14.97
N SER A 148 -20.78 -6.90 -15.69
CA SER A 148 -22.15 -7.22 -15.23
C SER A 148 -22.16 -8.41 -14.26
N LEU A 149 -23.23 -8.56 -13.49
CA LEU A 149 -23.42 -9.69 -12.58
C LEU A 149 -23.43 -11.05 -13.31
N GLU A 150 -24.00 -11.15 -14.51
CA GLU A 150 -24.02 -12.40 -15.28
C GLU A 150 -22.65 -12.72 -15.91
N ASP A 151 -21.94 -11.70 -16.39
CA ASP A 151 -20.57 -11.88 -16.88
C ASP A 151 -19.61 -12.25 -15.74
N ALA A 152 -19.78 -11.68 -14.54
CA ALA A 152 -19.01 -12.03 -13.35
C ALA A 152 -19.25 -13.49 -12.90
N LYS A 153 -20.50 -13.98 -12.98
CA LYS A 153 -20.81 -15.41 -12.75
C LYS A 153 -20.14 -16.30 -13.80
N ALA A 154 -20.21 -15.95 -15.08
CA ALA A 154 -19.56 -16.70 -16.15
C ALA A 154 -18.03 -16.72 -15.99
N ALA A 155 -17.44 -15.58 -15.64
CA ALA A 155 -16.01 -15.43 -15.38
C ALA A 155 -15.57 -16.26 -14.16
N ALA A 156 -16.34 -16.27 -13.06
CA ALA A 156 -16.07 -17.10 -11.89
C ALA A 156 -16.01 -18.60 -12.23
N VAL A 157 -16.93 -19.09 -13.07
CA VAL A 157 -16.92 -20.47 -13.57
C VAL A 157 -15.69 -20.76 -14.45
N GLY A 158 -15.19 -19.78 -15.19
CA GLY A 158 -13.91 -19.87 -15.90
C GLY A 158 -12.71 -19.95 -14.95
N CYS A 159 -12.62 -19.04 -13.99
CA CYS A 159 -11.54 -19.01 -12.99
C CYS A 159 -11.49 -20.30 -12.15
N LYS A 160 -12.63 -20.82 -11.67
CA LYS A 160 -12.71 -22.13 -10.97
C LYS A 160 -12.20 -23.29 -11.82
N LYS A 161 -12.32 -23.26 -13.16
CA LYS A 161 -11.78 -24.30 -14.06
C LYS A 161 -10.26 -24.22 -14.19
N ILE A 162 -9.70 -23.01 -14.27
CA ILE A 162 -8.24 -22.79 -14.29
C ILE A 162 -7.63 -23.21 -12.94
N LEU A 163 -8.32 -22.89 -11.85
CA LEU A 163 -7.94 -23.25 -10.48
C LEU A 163 -8.44 -24.65 -10.05
N ALA A 164 -8.80 -25.55 -10.96
CA ALA A 164 -9.39 -26.85 -10.62
C ALA A 164 -8.50 -27.78 -9.76
N GLN A 165 -7.19 -27.48 -9.65
CA GLN A 165 -6.25 -28.14 -8.73
C GLN A 165 -6.42 -27.69 -7.26
N PHE A 166 -7.11 -26.58 -7.03
CA PHE A 166 -7.37 -25.93 -5.74
C PHE A 166 -8.87 -25.55 -5.65
N PRO A 167 -9.79 -26.55 -5.62
CA PRO A 167 -11.24 -26.33 -5.74
C PRO A 167 -11.84 -25.51 -4.57
N ASP A 168 -11.11 -25.46 -3.45
CA ASP A 168 -11.36 -24.68 -2.24
C ASP A 168 -11.13 -23.17 -2.40
N ILE A 169 -10.49 -22.73 -3.49
CA ILE A 169 -10.33 -21.31 -3.80
C ILE A 169 -11.63 -20.76 -4.38
N GLU A 170 -12.32 -19.90 -3.63
CA GLU A 170 -13.49 -19.17 -4.09
C GLU A 170 -13.10 -17.96 -4.96
N ILE A 171 -14.06 -17.44 -5.74
CA ILE A 171 -13.84 -16.32 -6.66
C ILE A 171 -14.65 -15.12 -6.17
N ALA A 172 -14.06 -13.94 -6.23
CA ALA A 172 -14.67 -12.69 -5.83
C ALA A 172 -14.28 -11.56 -6.79
N PHE A 173 -15.26 -10.80 -7.27
CA PHE A 173 -15.05 -9.61 -8.12
C PHE A 173 -15.45 -8.34 -7.35
N ARG A 174 -14.59 -7.32 -7.34
CA ARG A 174 -14.89 -5.99 -6.76
C ARG A 174 -14.66 -4.86 -7.75
N GLU A 175 -15.44 -3.79 -7.64
CA GLU A 175 -15.10 -2.52 -8.30
C GLU A 175 -13.87 -1.90 -7.62
N SER A 176 -12.76 -1.77 -8.36
CA SER A 176 -11.55 -1.07 -7.91
C SER A 176 -10.65 -0.68 -9.09
N VAL A 177 -9.94 0.43 -8.95
CA VAL A 177 -8.92 0.91 -9.90
C VAL A 177 -7.53 0.66 -9.31
N TYR A 178 -6.54 0.32 -10.14
CA TYR A 178 -5.13 0.28 -9.75
C TYR A 178 -4.44 1.57 -10.22
N THR A 179 -3.71 2.23 -9.31
CA THR A 179 -3.13 3.56 -9.56
C THR A 179 -1.65 3.63 -9.18
N ARG A 180 -0.81 4.07 -10.13
CA ARG A 180 0.59 4.48 -9.93
C ARG A 180 0.67 6.01 -9.94
N SER A 181 0.68 6.64 -8.77
CA SER A 181 0.75 8.11 -8.70
C SER A 181 1.36 8.67 -7.42
N ALA A 182 2.37 9.54 -7.58
CA ALA A 182 2.39 10.81 -6.87
C ALA A 182 1.17 11.60 -7.35
N GLN A 183 0.22 11.91 -6.47
CA GLN A 183 -1.00 12.64 -6.82
C GLN A 183 -1.03 14.04 -6.21
N LEU A 184 -1.71 14.94 -6.91
CA LEU A 184 -2.05 16.29 -6.46
C LEU A 184 -3.27 16.20 -5.55
N LEU A 185 -3.22 16.66 -4.30
CA LEU A 185 -4.38 16.60 -3.40
C LEU A 185 -4.60 17.90 -2.63
N LYS A 186 -5.72 18.58 -2.91
CA LYS A 186 -6.28 19.53 -1.94
C LYS A 186 -6.84 18.74 -0.76
N TYR A 187 -6.24 18.91 0.42
CA TYR A 187 -6.58 18.12 1.59
C TYR A 187 -7.00 19.00 2.78
N ASP A 188 -7.98 18.51 3.54
CA ASP A 188 -8.43 19.07 4.81
C ASP A 188 -8.78 17.94 5.79
N SER A 189 -8.80 18.27 7.08
CA SER A 189 -8.83 17.35 8.24
C SER A 189 -7.46 16.71 8.58
N PHE A 190 -7.22 16.49 9.88
CA PHE A 190 -5.94 16.04 10.45
C PHE A 190 -6.20 15.24 11.73
N ASP A 191 -5.34 14.26 12.04
CA ASP A 191 -5.20 13.71 13.40
C ASP A 191 -3.70 13.73 13.82
N PRO A 192 -3.33 14.07 15.07
CA PRO A 192 -1.94 14.41 15.41
C PRO A 192 -1.24 13.41 16.33
N ILE A 193 0.10 13.40 16.27
CA ILE A 193 1.00 13.90 17.36
C ILE A 193 2.48 13.80 16.91
N ALA A 194 3.30 14.78 17.33
CA ALA A 194 4.77 14.79 17.29
C ALA A 194 5.51 14.85 15.92
N ASP A 195 4.83 15.06 14.80
CA ASP A 195 5.44 15.03 13.45
C ASP A 195 6.00 16.40 12.98
N ILE A 196 6.50 17.21 13.91
CA ILE A 196 6.81 18.65 13.69
C ILE A 196 8.07 18.85 12.85
N SER A 197 9.17 18.17 13.21
CA SER A 197 10.47 18.30 12.54
C SER A 197 10.75 17.20 11.52
N SER A 198 10.07 16.06 11.61
CA SER A 198 10.26 14.89 10.73
C SER A 198 10.25 15.25 9.23
N PRO A 199 9.30 16.06 8.70
CA PRO A 199 9.27 16.45 7.28
C PRO A 199 10.51 17.22 6.79
N PHE A 200 11.24 17.87 7.71
CA PHE A 200 12.40 18.72 7.45
C PHE A 200 13.72 18.01 7.77
N THR A 201 13.70 16.71 8.04
CA THR A 201 14.89 15.89 8.34
C THR A 201 15.12 14.83 7.27
N GLY A 202 16.37 14.40 7.10
CA GLY A 202 16.73 13.29 6.20
C GLY A 202 16.36 11.90 6.74
N VAL A 203 15.16 11.76 7.31
CA VAL A 203 14.58 10.52 7.80
C VAL A 203 13.70 9.92 6.69
N LEU A 204 13.69 8.60 6.54
CA LEU A 204 12.93 7.94 5.48
C LEU A 204 11.43 8.17 5.66
N GLY A 205 10.76 8.50 4.55
CA GLY A 205 9.53 9.30 4.57
C GLY A 205 9.72 10.74 4.06
N VAL A 206 10.93 11.12 3.62
CA VAL A 206 11.24 12.43 3.00
C VAL A 206 10.23 12.73 1.89
N GLN A 207 9.49 13.82 2.03
CA GLN A 207 8.50 14.24 1.03
C GLN A 207 9.23 14.98 -0.09
N ILE A 208 9.00 14.59 -1.35
CA ILE A 208 9.74 15.11 -2.51
C ILE A 208 8.82 15.44 -3.69
N ALA A 209 9.24 16.39 -4.53
CA ALA A 209 8.50 16.81 -5.72
C ALA A 209 9.45 17.19 -6.87
N PRO A 210 9.20 16.80 -8.13
CA PRO A 210 9.93 17.33 -9.28
C PRO A 210 9.54 18.80 -9.49
N LYS A 211 10.52 19.69 -9.42
CA LYS A 211 10.34 21.16 -9.24
C LYS A 211 9.32 21.79 -10.19
N ASN A 212 9.42 21.48 -11.48
CA ASN A 212 8.55 22.05 -12.52
C ASN A 212 7.17 21.37 -12.62
N THR A 213 6.78 20.59 -11.61
CA THR A 213 5.53 19.81 -11.59
C THR A 213 4.82 19.93 -10.24
N PRO A 214 3.48 19.78 -10.20
CA PRO A 214 2.73 19.86 -8.95
C PRO A 214 2.61 18.50 -8.23
N TYR A 215 3.29 17.45 -8.69
CA TYR A 215 3.15 16.09 -8.15
C TYR A 215 4.13 15.86 -7.00
N GLU A 216 3.66 15.27 -5.91
CA GLU A 216 4.49 14.99 -4.74
C GLU A 216 4.41 13.52 -4.31
N GLY A 217 5.55 12.98 -3.88
CA GLY A 217 5.70 11.62 -3.41
C GLY A 217 6.72 11.51 -2.28
N THR A 218 7.29 10.32 -2.10
CA THR A 218 8.17 9.98 -0.98
C THR A 218 9.53 9.45 -1.44
N GLY A 219 10.60 9.81 -0.72
CA GLY A 219 11.94 9.25 -0.85
C GLY A 219 12.13 7.97 -0.02
N ALA A 220 12.65 6.93 -0.66
CA ALA A 220 12.66 5.56 -0.14
C ALA A 220 13.89 5.23 0.72
N LEU A 221 15.09 5.40 0.16
CA LEU A 221 16.35 4.92 0.70
C LEU A 221 17.52 5.76 0.20
N TYR A 222 18.52 5.92 1.06
CA TYR A 222 19.81 6.49 0.70
C TYR A 222 20.79 5.41 0.28
N LEU A 223 21.44 5.59 -0.86
CA LEU A 223 22.45 4.71 -1.43
C LEU A 223 23.77 5.46 -1.65
N CYS A 224 24.89 4.80 -1.43
CA CYS A 224 26.20 5.26 -1.91
C CYS A 224 26.43 4.70 -3.32
N GLU A 225 26.99 5.50 -4.22
CA GLU A 225 27.38 5.04 -5.57
C GLU A 225 28.53 4.00 -5.52
N GLY A 226 29.45 4.17 -4.56
CA GLY A 226 30.53 3.24 -4.31
C GLY A 226 31.79 3.46 -5.16
N GLY A 227 32.66 2.44 -5.18
CA GLY A 227 33.96 2.49 -5.86
C GLY A 227 34.85 3.60 -5.30
N GLN A 228 35.19 4.58 -6.13
CA GLN A 228 35.90 5.82 -5.73
C GLN A 228 34.96 7.04 -5.63
N SER A 229 33.67 6.88 -5.92
CA SER A 229 32.68 7.96 -5.83
C SER A 229 32.27 8.20 -4.39
N ASN A 230 32.05 9.47 -4.05
CA ASN A 230 31.46 9.88 -2.77
C ASN A 230 29.97 10.23 -2.89
N ARG A 231 29.38 10.10 -4.10
CA ARG A 231 28.00 10.51 -4.40
C ARG A 231 26.99 9.67 -3.64
N VAL A 232 25.94 10.34 -3.17
CA VAL A 232 24.83 9.74 -2.42
C VAL A 232 23.56 9.96 -3.22
N PHE A 233 22.82 8.89 -3.45
CA PHE A 233 21.55 8.90 -4.15
C PHE A 233 20.39 8.73 -3.17
N LEU A 234 19.28 9.42 -3.42
CA LEU A 234 17.96 9.08 -2.89
C LEU A 234 17.23 8.23 -3.95
N LEU A 235 16.83 7.02 -3.55
CA LEU A 235 15.92 6.17 -4.31
C LEU A 235 14.47 6.64 -4.13
N THR A 236 13.67 6.60 -5.19
CA THR A 236 12.20 6.73 -5.15
C THR A 236 11.58 5.95 -6.31
N ALA A 237 10.25 5.97 -6.47
CA ALA A 237 9.59 5.42 -7.65
C ALA A 237 9.79 6.35 -8.88
N ARG A 238 9.88 5.80 -10.09
CA ARG A 238 10.07 6.62 -11.30
C ARG A 238 8.89 7.55 -11.51
N HIS A 239 7.67 7.10 -11.30
CA HIS A 239 6.50 7.97 -11.48
C HIS A 239 6.41 9.12 -10.45
N VAL A 240 7.22 9.11 -9.39
CA VAL A 240 7.39 10.23 -8.44
C VAL A 240 8.41 11.23 -9.00
N ALA A 241 9.57 10.75 -9.45
CA ALA A 241 10.65 11.61 -9.97
C ALA A 241 10.38 12.16 -11.38
N LEU A 242 9.68 11.39 -12.22
CA LEU A 242 9.30 11.69 -13.59
C LEU A 242 7.81 11.32 -13.84
N PRO A 243 6.84 12.10 -13.33
CA PRO A 243 5.41 11.83 -13.45
C PRO A 243 4.96 11.65 -14.92
N PRO A 244 4.30 10.54 -15.30
CA PRO A 244 3.98 10.23 -16.71
C PRO A 244 3.13 11.29 -17.42
N LYS A 245 2.29 12.04 -16.68
CA LYS A 245 1.49 13.16 -17.21
C LYS A 245 2.32 14.40 -17.60
N HIS A 246 3.61 14.44 -17.26
CA HIS A 246 4.56 15.49 -17.63
C HIS A 246 5.75 14.93 -18.45
N TYR A 247 6.14 13.67 -18.21
CA TYR A 247 7.24 12.97 -18.87
C TYR A 247 6.72 11.74 -19.65
N SER A 248 6.01 12.00 -20.74
CA SER A 248 5.13 11.02 -21.40
C SER A 248 5.83 9.95 -22.24
N THR A 249 7.09 10.12 -22.63
CA THR A 249 7.79 9.16 -23.52
C THR A 249 8.12 7.82 -22.86
N ASN A 250 8.12 7.77 -21.52
CA ASN A 250 8.51 6.60 -20.71
C ASN A 250 9.91 6.03 -21.04
N GLU A 251 10.81 6.83 -21.62
CA GLU A 251 12.15 6.39 -22.00
C GLU A 251 13.09 6.25 -20.78
N LEU A 252 14.26 5.63 -21.01
CA LEU A 252 15.36 5.64 -20.05
C LEU A 252 15.83 7.08 -19.85
N TYR A 253 15.66 7.61 -18.63
CA TYR A 253 16.34 8.83 -18.23
C TYR A 253 17.70 8.46 -17.65
N GLN A 254 18.77 8.98 -18.24
CA GLN A 254 20.11 8.99 -17.68
C GLN A 254 20.64 10.41 -17.84
N TYR A 255 21.14 11.01 -16.76
CA TYR A 255 21.58 12.40 -16.79
C TYR A 255 22.91 12.57 -17.54
N ASP A 256 23.00 13.64 -18.32
CA ASP A 256 24.20 14.14 -18.98
C ASP A 256 24.18 15.68 -19.02
N ASP A 257 25.35 16.30 -19.20
CA ASP A 257 25.49 17.77 -19.16
C ASP A 257 24.94 18.50 -20.42
N SER A 258 24.36 17.80 -21.40
CA SER A 258 23.78 18.39 -22.60
C SER A 258 22.27 18.65 -22.51
N GLN A 259 21.59 18.01 -21.55
CA GLN A 259 20.15 18.18 -21.31
C GLN A 259 19.84 18.94 -20.01
N PRO A 260 18.65 19.57 -19.89
CA PRO A 260 18.20 20.16 -18.63
C PRO A 260 18.10 19.11 -17.50
N SER A 261 18.73 19.39 -16.36
CA SER A 261 18.64 18.57 -15.16
C SER A 261 17.23 18.60 -14.58
N GLN A 262 16.65 17.43 -14.31
CA GLN A 262 15.37 17.34 -13.61
C GLN A 262 15.59 17.51 -12.11
N GLU A 263 15.42 18.75 -11.62
CA GLU A 263 15.57 19.12 -10.22
C GLU A 263 14.44 18.56 -9.36
N ILE A 264 14.80 17.99 -8.20
CA ILE A 264 13.87 17.51 -7.18
C ILE A 264 13.95 18.42 -5.95
N LEU A 265 12.78 18.84 -5.47
CA LEU A 265 12.59 19.54 -4.20
C LEU A 265 12.48 18.53 -3.05
N ILE A 266 13.06 18.87 -1.89
CA ILE A 266 12.66 18.34 -0.59
C ILE A 266 11.58 19.27 -0.01
N LEU A 267 10.43 18.71 0.33
CA LEU A 267 9.16 19.42 0.54
C LEU A 267 8.75 20.23 -0.70
N GLY A 268 7.90 19.60 -1.53
CA GLY A 268 7.17 20.32 -2.57
C GLY A 268 6.22 21.37 -1.98
N ASN A 269 5.59 22.16 -2.84
CA ASN A 269 4.82 23.33 -2.43
C ASN A 269 3.54 23.00 -1.63
N GLU A 270 2.94 21.82 -1.85
CA GLU A 270 1.83 21.28 -1.06
C GLU A 270 2.36 20.79 0.30
N ALA A 271 3.40 19.94 0.32
CA ALA A 271 4.03 19.43 1.54
C ALA A 271 4.54 20.53 2.48
N TYR A 272 5.20 21.55 1.91
CA TYR A 272 5.71 22.70 2.66
C TYR A 272 4.57 23.51 3.31
N SER A 273 3.45 23.69 2.58
CA SER A 273 2.25 24.35 3.10
C SER A 273 1.57 23.53 4.20
N ASP A 274 1.38 22.22 3.97
CA ASP A 274 0.79 21.28 4.93
C ASP A 274 1.61 21.21 6.23
N ALA A 275 2.95 21.15 6.13
CA ALA A 275 3.84 21.12 7.29
C ALA A 275 3.77 22.43 8.12
N ARG A 276 3.66 23.60 7.47
CA ARG A 276 3.46 24.88 8.16
C ARG A 276 2.09 24.97 8.83
N LYS A 277 1.02 24.58 8.13
CA LYS A 277 -0.35 24.48 8.69
C LYS A 277 -0.36 23.60 9.94
N TYR A 278 0.29 22.43 9.88
CA TYR A 278 0.45 21.52 11.01
C TYR A 278 1.22 22.17 12.19
N MET A 279 2.38 22.78 11.95
CA MET A 279 3.16 23.45 13.01
C MET A 279 2.35 24.52 13.76
N CYS A 280 1.55 25.33 13.05
CA CYS A 280 0.64 26.29 13.67
C CYS A 280 -0.42 25.61 14.54
N THR A 281 -1.09 24.57 14.02
CA THR A 281 -2.12 23.83 14.77
C THR A 281 -1.56 23.10 16.01
N GLU A 282 -0.33 22.60 15.99
CA GLU A 282 0.29 22.03 17.19
C GLU A 282 0.65 23.09 18.24
N ILE A 283 1.08 24.30 17.81
CA ILE A 283 1.27 25.45 18.71
C ILE A 283 -0.06 25.80 19.40
N GLU A 284 -1.15 25.87 18.66
CA GLU A 284 -2.50 26.17 19.19
C GLU A 284 -2.96 25.12 20.23
N LYS A 285 -2.73 23.82 19.95
CA LYS A 285 -3.06 22.73 20.88
C LYS A 285 -2.25 22.81 22.18
N GLU A 286 -0.94 23.04 22.08
CA GLU A 286 -0.08 23.20 23.26
C GLU A 286 -0.45 24.48 24.05
N GLU A 287 -0.87 25.57 23.40
CA GLU A 287 -1.36 26.76 24.10
C GLU A 287 -2.69 26.51 24.83
N ILE A 288 -3.63 25.75 24.23
CA ILE A 288 -4.85 25.30 24.92
C ILE A 288 -4.51 24.43 26.14
N LEU A 289 -3.54 23.50 26.02
CA LEU A 289 -3.05 22.69 27.14
C LEU A 289 -2.40 23.56 28.22
N CYS A 290 -1.63 24.58 27.82
CA CYS A 290 -1.03 25.57 28.70
C CYS A 290 -2.08 26.28 29.57
N ASP A 291 -3.21 26.68 28.98
CA ASP A 291 -4.31 27.35 29.68
C ASP A 291 -5.17 26.40 30.53
N ILE A 292 -5.27 25.12 30.14
CA ILE A 292 -5.88 24.07 30.99
C ILE A 292 -5.01 23.85 32.24
N LEU A 293 -3.69 23.73 32.10
CA LEU A 293 -2.76 23.50 33.21
C LEU A 293 -2.69 24.70 34.16
N GLN A 294 -2.66 25.94 33.62
CA GLN A 294 -2.74 27.16 34.42
C GLN A 294 -4.03 27.25 35.24
N ARG A 295 -5.19 26.94 34.63
CA ARG A 295 -6.48 26.90 35.35
C ARG A 295 -6.52 25.81 36.45
N LYS A 296 -5.95 24.63 36.20
CA LYS A 296 -5.86 23.56 37.21
C LYS A 296 -4.97 23.97 38.40
N LEU A 297 -3.84 24.64 38.15
CA LEU A 297 -2.98 25.16 39.22
C LEU A 297 -3.69 26.24 40.05
N ALA A 298 -4.29 27.24 39.40
CA ALA A 298 -5.04 28.31 40.07
C ALA A 298 -6.29 27.82 40.83
N ALA A 299 -6.85 26.66 40.47
CA ALA A 299 -7.89 25.98 41.24
C ALA A 299 -7.32 25.29 42.49
N LEU A 300 -6.20 24.58 42.36
CA LEU A 300 -5.53 23.92 43.50
C LEU A 300 -4.95 24.93 44.50
N GLU A 301 -4.53 26.11 44.05
CA GLU A 301 -4.02 27.19 44.92
C GLU A 301 -5.08 27.81 45.84
N LYS A 302 -6.37 27.67 45.53
CA LYS A 302 -7.48 28.16 46.37
C LYS A 302 -7.79 27.25 47.58
N ASN A 303 -7.17 26.06 47.66
CA ASN A 303 -7.34 25.15 48.79
C ASN A 303 -6.33 25.50 49.89
N GLU A 304 -6.81 26.10 50.99
CA GLU A 304 -5.99 26.52 52.13
C GLU A 304 -5.25 25.36 52.81
N THR A 305 -5.83 24.15 52.79
CA THR A 305 -5.16 22.90 53.16
C THR A 305 -5.15 21.96 51.97
N LYS A 306 -3.94 21.52 51.57
CA LYS A 306 -3.73 20.56 50.48
C LYS A 306 -3.42 19.18 51.06
N ASN A 307 -4.10 18.15 50.57
CA ASN A 307 -3.71 16.77 50.85
C ASN A 307 -2.52 16.34 49.97
N THR A 308 -1.90 15.19 50.27
CA THR A 308 -0.71 14.68 49.55
C THR A 308 -0.95 14.63 48.03
N THR A 309 -2.08 14.08 47.60
CA THR A 309 -2.47 13.95 46.19
C THR A 309 -2.62 15.31 45.48
N GLN A 310 -3.08 16.35 46.18
CA GLN A 310 -3.15 17.71 45.64
C GLN A 310 -1.78 18.37 45.55
N VAL A 311 -0.83 18.05 46.44
CA VAL A 311 0.57 18.50 46.35
C VAL A 311 1.26 17.83 45.15
N GLU A 312 1.08 16.52 44.98
CA GLU A 312 1.56 15.74 43.83
C GLU A 312 0.99 16.29 42.51
N ALA A 313 -0.34 16.51 42.45
CA ALA A 313 -1.00 17.10 41.28
C ALA A 313 -0.48 18.52 40.95
N CYS A 314 -0.24 19.37 41.96
CA CYS A 314 0.43 20.66 41.77
C CYS A 314 1.82 20.50 41.12
N GLN A 315 2.64 19.57 41.61
CA GLN A 315 3.99 19.35 41.06
C GLN A 315 3.94 18.85 39.62
N VAL A 316 3.10 17.84 39.32
CA VAL A 316 2.92 17.31 37.97
C VAL A 316 2.44 18.40 37.00
N HIS A 317 1.44 19.21 37.40
CA HIS A 317 0.94 20.29 36.54
C HIS A 317 1.97 21.42 36.33
N GLN A 318 2.82 21.72 37.32
CA GLN A 318 3.93 22.68 37.15
C GLN A 318 5.04 22.15 36.24
N VAL A 319 5.36 20.85 36.29
CA VAL A 319 6.31 20.22 35.36
C VAL A 319 5.77 20.24 33.94
N ASN A 320 4.53 19.76 33.74
CA ASN A 320 3.91 19.74 32.41
C ASN A 320 3.79 21.14 31.81
N LEU A 321 3.39 22.15 32.60
CA LEU A 321 3.28 23.53 32.15
C LEU A 321 4.63 24.12 31.70
N ARG A 322 5.74 23.75 32.37
CA ARG A 322 7.08 24.15 31.96
C ARG A 322 7.48 23.48 30.64
N ASN A 323 7.19 22.19 30.50
CA ASN A 323 7.51 21.42 29.31
C ASN A 323 6.73 21.94 28.09
N THR A 324 5.40 22.07 28.17
CA THR A 324 4.53 22.69 27.14
C THR A 324 5.03 24.07 26.72
N LYS A 325 5.36 24.97 27.67
CA LYS A 325 5.93 26.29 27.32
C LYS A 325 7.27 26.19 26.59
N SER A 326 8.12 25.22 26.94
CA SER A 326 9.37 24.95 26.21
C SER A 326 9.10 24.42 24.80
N THR A 327 8.14 23.51 24.61
CA THR A 327 7.73 22.98 23.31
C THR A 327 7.20 24.08 22.39
N ILE A 328 6.33 24.96 22.89
CA ILE A 328 5.79 26.10 22.15
C ILE A 328 6.93 27.03 21.69
N THR A 329 7.88 27.36 22.57
CA THR A 329 9.04 28.19 22.22
C THR A 329 9.93 27.53 21.18
N ALA A 330 10.21 26.22 21.30
CA ALA A 330 11.01 25.48 20.33
C ALA A 330 10.33 25.41 18.96
N THR A 331 9.03 25.08 18.91
CA THR A 331 8.25 24.97 17.68
C THR A 331 8.12 26.31 16.97
N ARG A 332 7.86 27.40 17.72
CA ARG A 332 7.82 28.77 17.16
C ARG A 332 9.16 29.20 16.57
N LYS A 333 10.28 28.87 17.24
CA LYS A 333 11.61 29.12 16.67
C LYS A 333 11.80 28.32 15.39
N PHE A 334 11.53 27.01 15.43
CA PHE A 334 11.73 26.09 14.30
C PHE A 334 10.91 26.51 13.07
N HIS A 335 9.64 26.89 13.24
CA HIS A 335 8.82 27.49 12.18
C HIS A 335 9.46 28.78 11.61
N SER A 336 10.04 29.63 12.44
CA SER A 336 10.71 30.86 11.99
C SER A 336 12.04 30.62 11.28
N ASP A 337 12.78 29.57 11.65
CA ASP A 337 14.01 29.16 10.98
C ASP A 337 13.66 28.55 9.60
N ILE A 338 12.61 27.71 9.53
CA ILE A 338 12.06 27.15 8.28
C ILE A 338 11.59 28.25 7.32
N ASP A 339 10.76 29.19 7.78
CA ASP A 339 10.23 30.27 6.94
C ASP A 339 11.32 31.13 6.28
N LYS A 340 12.51 31.18 6.89
CA LYS A 340 13.68 31.94 6.42
C LYS A 340 14.59 31.12 5.51
N ASP A 341 14.90 29.88 5.89
CA ASP A 341 15.92 29.06 5.22
C ASP A 341 15.34 28.07 4.20
N TRP A 342 14.02 27.88 4.18
CA TRP A 342 13.28 26.96 3.31
C TRP A 342 12.05 27.61 2.66
N GLY A 343 11.86 28.93 2.78
CA GLY A 343 10.70 29.66 2.25
C GLY A 343 10.63 29.70 0.73
N GLU A 344 11.75 29.92 0.06
CA GLU A 344 11.86 30.00 -1.40
C GLU A 344 12.08 28.61 -2.02
N GLU A 345 11.52 28.39 -3.21
CA GLU A 345 11.58 27.07 -3.87
C GLU A 345 13.02 26.63 -4.22
N ASP A 346 13.88 27.57 -4.62
CA ASP A 346 15.30 27.29 -4.90
C ASP A 346 16.08 26.88 -3.63
N GLN A 347 15.67 27.33 -2.44
CA GLN A 347 16.23 26.84 -1.18
C GLN A 347 15.92 25.35 -0.97
N ARG A 348 14.73 24.91 -1.40
CA ARG A 348 14.21 23.54 -1.25
C ARG A 348 14.72 22.54 -2.29
N VAL A 349 15.48 22.92 -3.31
CA VAL A 349 16.11 21.96 -4.24
C VAL A 349 17.02 20.99 -3.47
N LEU A 350 16.67 19.70 -3.45
CA LEU A 350 17.45 18.63 -2.81
C LEU A 350 18.60 18.15 -3.68
N GLY A 351 18.40 18.17 -5.01
CA GLY A 351 19.26 17.47 -5.95
C GLY A 351 18.60 17.30 -7.32
N ARG A 352 19.12 16.37 -8.13
CA ARG A 352 18.67 16.10 -9.51
C ARG A 352 18.49 14.61 -9.77
N VAL A 353 17.51 14.23 -10.59
CA VAL A 353 17.41 12.86 -11.12
C VAL A 353 18.68 12.55 -11.93
N VAL A 354 19.26 11.36 -11.74
CA VAL A 354 20.43 10.90 -12.50
C VAL A 354 20.21 9.61 -13.28
N TYR A 355 19.27 8.76 -12.84
CA TYR A 355 18.90 7.54 -13.54
C TYR A 355 17.45 7.13 -13.24
N ALA A 356 16.69 6.76 -14.27
CA ALA A 356 15.37 6.15 -14.14
C ALA A 356 15.05 5.32 -15.41
N PRO A 357 15.04 3.97 -15.36
CA PRO A 357 14.73 3.12 -16.52
C PRO A 357 13.25 3.24 -16.93
N PRO A 358 12.84 2.81 -18.13
CA PRO A 358 11.43 2.80 -18.53
C PRO A 358 10.53 2.10 -17.51
N ILE A 359 9.36 2.66 -17.17
CA ILE A 359 8.36 1.94 -16.36
C ILE A 359 7.91 0.75 -17.20
N SER A 360 8.35 -0.45 -16.82
CA SER A 360 8.17 -1.66 -17.61
C SER A 360 7.35 -2.73 -16.88
N GLY A 361 6.55 -3.44 -17.68
CA GLY A 361 5.76 -4.62 -17.34
C GLY A 361 5.42 -5.33 -18.63
N VAL A 362 4.72 -6.47 -18.59
CA VAL A 362 4.33 -7.19 -19.81
C VAL A 362 3.29 -6.36 -20.57
N SER A 363 3.73 -5.78 -21.69
CA SER A 363 2.84 -5.40 -22.78
C SER A 363 2.36 -6.67 -23.46
N VAL A 364 1.06 -6.90 -23.47
CA VAL A 364 0.43 -7.89 -24.34
C VAL A 364 0.02 -7.16 -25.61
N ASP A 365 0.79 -7.36 -26.68
CA ASP A 365 0.36 -7.00 -28.03
C ASP A 365 -1.01 -7.63 -28.30
N PRO A 366 -1.94 -6.93 -28.98
CA PRO A 366 -3.24 -7.50 -29.33
C PRO A 366 -3.04 -8.78 -30.16
N PRO A 367 -3.88 -9.83 -29.95
CA PRO A 367 -3.68 -11.13 -30.57
C PRO A 367 -3.58 -11.00 -32.09
N ILE A 368 -2.53 -11.63 -32.65
CA ILE A 368 -2.09 -11.49 -34.04
C ILE A 368 -3.30 -11.48 -34.99
N SER A 369 -3.56 -10.31 -35.59
CA SER A 369 -4.61 -10.16 -36.59
C SER A 369 -4.38 -11.18 -37.71
N ALA A 370 -5.37 -12.03 -37.97
CA ALA A 370 -5.24 -13.13 -38.91
C ALA A 370 -4.80 -12.60 -40.28
N ALA A 371 -3.64 -13.06 -40.75
CA ALA A 371 -3.06 -12.57 -41.99
C ALA A 371 -4.06 -12.76 -43.16
N PRO A 372 -4.29 -11.73 -44.00
CA PRO A 372 -5.26 -11.83 -45.07
C PRO A 372 -4.80 -12.89 -46.07
N VAL A 373 -5.67 -13.89 -46.31
CA VAL A 373 -5.41 -14.96 -47.28
C VAL A 373 -5.51 -14.37 -48.69
N ASP A 374 -4.38 -14.34 -49.41
CA ASP A 374 -4.33 -13.99 -50.83
C ASP A 374 -4.87 -15.17 -51.68
N PRO A 375 -5.98 -15.01 -52.42
CA PRO A 375 -6.63 -16.09 -53.16
C PRO A 375 -6.05 -16.25 -54.59
N SER A 376 -4.72 -16.33 -54.73
CA SER A 376 -4.03 -16.22 -56.03
C SER A 376 -3.09 -17.39 -56.36
N THR A 377 -3.39 -18.11 -57.46
CA THR A 377 -2.56 -19.06 -58.25
C THR A 377 -2.97 -20.57 -58.14
N PRO A 378 -3.14 -21.32 -59.26
CA PRO A 378 -3.84 -22.62 -59.24
C PRO A 378 -3.01 -23.90 -59.48
N THR A 379 -3.50 -25.00 -58.88
CA THR A 379 -3.66 -26.38 -59.40
C THR A 379 -2.63 -27.04 -60.34
N ALA A 380 -1.94 -28.06 -59.82
CA ALA A 380 -1.57 -29.32 -60.51
C ALA A 380 -1.50 -30.45 -59.45
N LEU A 381 -2.39 -31.46 -59.46
CA LEU A 381 -2.37 -32.72 -60.23
C LEU A 381 -1.37 -33.78 -59.73
N VAL A 382 -1.77 -35.06 -59.75
CA VAL A 382 -1.32 -36.12 -58.82
C VAL A 382 -1.12 -37.48 -59.52
N ASP A 383 0.04 -38.12 -59.27
CA ASP A 383 0.35 -39.58 -59.36
C ASP A 383 0.25 -40.34 -60.71
N PRO A 384 0.69 -41.63 -60.82
CA PRO A 384 1.95 -42.30 -60.39
C PRO A 384 2.51 -43.18 -61.59
N PRO A 385 2.96 -44.48 -61.53
CA PRO A 385 3.60 -45.35 -60.52
C PRO A 385 4.82 -46.23 -61.03
N ILE A 386 5.29 -47.18 -60.19
CA ILE A 386 6.07 -48.46 -60.41
C ILE A 386 7.51 -48.48 -61.01
N SER A 387 8.52 -48.95 -60.23
CA SER A 387 8.98 -50.38 -60.19
C SER A 387 10.50 -50.64 -59.93
N ALA A 388 10.78 -51.80 -59.28
CA ALA A 388 12.03 -52.60 -59.23
C ALA A 388 13.13 -52.35 -58.16
N VAL A 389 13.72 -53.48 -57.68
CA VAL A 389 14.53 -53.78 -56.45
C VAL A 389 15.31 -55.11 -56.75
N PRO A 390 16.45 -55.58 -56.13
CA PRO A 390 17.14 -55.27 -54.85
C PRO A 390 18.70 -55.12 -54.92
N VAL A 391 19.43 -55.17 -53.79
CA VAL A 391 20.43 -56.22 -53.39
C VAL A 391 21.05 -55.94 -51.98
N ASP A 392 20.93 -56.93 -51.09
CA ASP A 392 21.66 -57.35 -49.84
C ASP A 392 22.41 -56.33 -48.92
N LEU A 393 22.10 -56.14 -47.60
CA LEU A 393 22.21 -57.03 -46.40
C LEU A 393 23.67 -57.34 -45.91
N PRO A 394 23.95 -57.68 -44.60
CA PRO A 394 23.06 -57.83 -43.42
C PRO A 394 23.59 -57.25 -42.05
N SER A 395 22.85 -57.54 -40.95
CA SER A 395 23.27 -57.58 -39.52
C SER A 395 23.21 -56.25 -38.74
N SER A 396 22.57 -56.12 -37.56
CA SER A 396 21.71 -56.99 -36.71
C SER A 396 20.85 -56.09 -35.77
N ALA A 397 19.89 -56.50 -34.93
CA ALA A 397 19.32 -57.81 -34.56
C ALA A 397 17.85 -57.63 -34.05
N ALA A 398 17.21 -58.66 -33.48
CA ALA A 398 15.81 -58.67 -32.97
C ALA A 398 15.65 -59.73 -31.84
N PRO A 399 14.45 -60.04 -31.25
CA PRO A 399 13.09 -59.51 -31.50
C PRO A 399 12.19 -59.28 -30.23
N VAL A 400 10.87 -59.09 -30.45
CA VAL A 400 9.66 -59.47 -29.64
C VAL A 400 8.73 -58.32 -29.18
N ASP A 401 7.58 -58.22 -29.86
CA ASP A 401 6.26 -57.68 -29.43
C ASP A 401 5.29 -58.88 -29.19
N PRO A 402 3.98 -58.78 -28.80
CA PRO A 402 3.06 -57.62 -28.65
C PRO A 402 2.27 -57.66 -27.28
N PRO A 403 1.09 -57.03 -27.04
CA PRO A 403 0.24 -56.20 -27.91
C PRO A 403 -0.32 -54.87 -27.34
N ILE A 404 -1.01 -54.16 -28.25
CA ILE A 404 -1.65 -52.85 -28.12
C ILE A 404 -2.85 -52.86 -27.15
N SER A 405 -2.94 -51.84 -26.30
CA SER A 405 -4.22 -51.22 -25.91
C SER A 405 -3.96 -49.77 -25.48
N ALA A 406 -4.27 -48.81 -26.36
CA ALA A 406 -4.07 -47.38 -26.10
C ALA A 406 -5.39 -46.62 -26.28
N VAL A 407 -5.93 -46.13 -25.16
CA VAL A 407 -6.96 -45.08 -25.15
C VAL A 407 -6.22 -43.74 -25.11
N PRO A 408 -6.59 -42.73 -25.93
CA PRO A 408 -5.98 -41.41 -25.84
C PRO A 408 -6.41 -40.72 -24.53
N GLY A 409 -5.46 -40.60 -23.60
CA GLY A 409 -5.54 -39.64 -22.49
C GLY A 409 -4.61 -38.46 -22.78
N ASP A 410 -5.02 -37.25 -22.41
CA ASP A 410 -4.27 -36.04 -22.70
C ASP A 410 -2.86 -36.04 -22.06
N PRO A 411 -1.84 -35.49 -22.73
CA PRO A 411 -0.54 -35.29 -22.10
C PRO A 411 -0.66 -34.24 -20.98
N PRO A 412 -0.02 -34.45 -19.82
CA PRO A 412 -0.05 -33.48 -18.74
C PRO A 412 0.60 -32.17 -19.20
N ILE A 413 -0.11 -31.05 -19.03
CA ILE A 413 0.39 -29.72 -19.40
C ILE A 413 1.59 -29.38 -18.52
N SER A 414 2.79 -29.50 -19.09
CA SER A 414 4.03 -29.04 -18.45
C SER A 414 4.04 -27.51 -18.46
N ALA A 415 3.47 -26.93 -17.41
CA ALA A 415 3.44 -25.49 -17.19
C ALA A 415 4.86 -24.98 -16.88
N VAL A 416 5.65 -24.71 -17.92
CA VAL A 416 6.91 -23.96 -17.81
C VAL A 416 6.59 -22.60 -17.17
N PRO A 417 7.18 -22.25 -16.01
CA PRO A 417 6.92 -20.96 -15.40
C PRO A 417 7.37 -19.83 -16.33
N GLY A 418 6.45 -18.95 -16.72
CA GLY A 418 6.80 -17.69 -17.37
C GLY A 418 7.71 -16.85 -16.47
N PRO A 419 8.53 -15.94 -17.03
CA PRO A 419 9.39 -15.09 -16.22
C PRO A 419 8.56 -14.26 -15.22
N LYS A 420 9.11 -14.00 -14.03
CA LYS A 420 8.47 -13.07 -13.09
C LYS A 420 8.78 -11.65 -13.52
N HIS A 421 7.75 -10.90 -13.88
CA HIS A 421 7.83 -9.50 -14.28
C HIS A 421 7.36 -8.60 -13.14
N TYR A 422 8.26 -8.31 -12.19
CA TYR A 422 8.08 -7.20 -11.26
C TYR A 422 8.15 -5.87 -12.03
N VAL A 423 7.44 -4.82 -11.58
CA VAL A 423 7.43 -3.53 -12.30
C VAL A 423 8.77 -2.80 -12.12
N GLU A 424 9.33 -2.27 -13.21
CA GLU A 424 10.55 -1.47 -13.15
C GLU A 424 10.27 0.03 -12.93
N ASP A 425 9.70 0.36 -11.76
CA ASP A 425 9.29 1.72 -11.40
C ASP A 425 10.17 2.30 -10.28
N TRP A 426 11.41 2.67 -10.63
CA TRP A 426 12.39 3.26 -9.70
C TRP A 426 13.22 4.38 -10.33
N ALA A 427 13.72 5.31 -9.51
CA ALA A 427 14.61 6.39 -9.92
C ALA A 427 15.63 6.73 -8.83
N LEU A 428 16.81 7.20 -9.25
CA LEU A 428 17.87 7.69 -8.39
C LEU A 428 18.07 9.20 -8.56
N ILE A 429 18.16 9.89 -7.43
CA ILE A 429 18.33 11.35 -7.34
C ILE A 429 19.67 11.63 -6.67
N GLU A 430 20.61 12.26 -7.37
CA GLU A 430 21.86 12.76 -6.77
C GLU A 430 21.55 13.92 -5.85
N ILE A 431 21.90 13.76 -4.56
CA ILE A 431 21.68 14.76 -3.51
C ILE A 431 22.78 15.82 -3.56
N ASP A 432 22.41 17.10 -3.55
CA ASP A 432 23.36 18.18 -3.30
C ASP A 432 23.94 18.04 -1.88
N ARG A 433 25.26 17.82 -1.80
CA ARG A 433 25.97 17.64 -0.54
C ARG A 433 25.82 18.84 0.40
N ASN A 434 25.50 20.03 -0.10
CA ASN A 434 25.32 21.24 0.70
C ASN A 434 23.95 21.30 1.40
N LYS A 435 22.98 20.43 1.03
CA LYS A 435 21.61 20.39 1.59
C LYS A 435 21.44 19.45 2.78
N VAL A 436 22.48 18.70 3.15
CA VAL A 436 22.45 17.70 4.24
C VAL A 436 23.57 17.98 5.23
N ASP A 437 23.23 18.09 6.52
CA ASP A 437 24.23 18.06 7.60
C ASP A 437 24.72 16.62 7.83
N TRP A 438 25.72 16.21 7.04
CA TRP A 438 26.31 14.87 7.09
C TRP A 438 26.89 14.47 8.45
N ASN A 439 27.13 15.42 9.37
CA ASN A 439 27.58 15.11 10.74
C ASN A 439 26.43 14.52 11.57
N ASN A 440 25.23 15.08 11.44
CA ASN A 440 24.03 14.67 12.18
C ASN A 440 23.13 13.69 11.40
N PHE A 441 23.35 13.54 10.09
CA PHE A 441 22.57 12.68 9.20
C PHE A 441 22.56 11.21 9.65
N LYS A 442 21.36 10.68 9.90
CA LYS A 442 21.14 9.32 10.42
C LYS A 442 21.06 8.23 9.34
N GLY A 443 21.05 8.61 8.06
CA GLY A 443 20.96 7.65 6.96
C GLY A 443 19.60 6.94 6.92
N ASN A 444 19.63 5.63 6.70
CA ASN A 444 18.43 4.84 6.42
C ASN A 444 17.61 4.50 7.69
N VAL A 445 16.95 5.49 8.30
CA VAL A 445 16.07 5.32 9.47
C VAL A 445 14.61 5.63 9.14
N VAL A 446 13.67 4.80 9.61
CA VAL A 446 12.21 5.06 9.54
C VAL A 446 11.72 5.55 10.90
N TYR A 447 11.08 6.72 10.95
CA TYR A 447 10.44 7.21 12.19
C TYR A 447 9.16 6.44 12.50
N LEU A 448 9.03 5.98 13.75
CA LEU A 448 7.93 5.15 14.24
C LEU A 448 6.86 5.91 15.05
N GLY A 449 6.79 7.24 14.93
CA GLY A 449 5.87 8.07 15.73
C GLY A 449 6.39 8.38 17.16
N PRO A 450 5.54 8.91 18.05
CA PRO A 450 5.96 9.33 19.38
C PRO A 450 6.17 8.15 20.34
N THR A 451 7.12 8.29 21.27
CA THR A 451 7.37 7.29 22.33
C THR A 451 6.18 7.07 23.26
N SER A 452 5.20 7.98 23.30
CA SER A 452 3.91 7.78 23.99
C SER A 452 3.05 6.66 23.39
N GLU A 453 3.21 6.38 22.09
CA GLU A 453 2.47 5.33 21.37
C GLU A 453 3.25 4.02 21.29
N SER A 454 4.52 4.01 21.69
CA SER A 454 5.43 2.85 21.65
C SER A 454 4.83 1.56 22.22
N SER A 455 4.01 1.65 23.26
CA SER A 455 3.30 0.50 23.86
C SER A 455 2.28 -0.11 22.90
N GLY A 456 1.42 0.73 22.28
CA GLY A 456 0.44 0.29 21.29
C GLY A 456 1.11 -0.20 20.00
N PHE A 457 2.17 0.46 19.56
CA PHE A 457 2.97 0.04 18.40
C PHE A 457 3.64 -1.32 18.65
N THR A 458 4.28 -1.51 19.80
CA THR A 458 4.90 -2.79 20.20
C THR A 458 3.86 -3.90 20.30
N HIS A 459 2.66 -3.61 20.81
CA HIS A 459 1.58 -4.58 20.87
C HIS A 459 1.08 -5.00 19.47
N LYS A 460 0.89 -4.03 18.54
CA LYS A 460 0.56 -4.35 17.13
C LYS A 460 1.64 -5.19 16.45
N MET A 461 2.91 -4.89 16.72
CA MET A 461 4.05 -5.64 16.17
C MET A 461 4.34 -6.96 16.90
N GLY A 462 3.65 -7.29 18.01
CA GLY A 462 4.20 -8.19 19.03
C GLY A 462 3.20 -9.03 19.80
N GLY A 463 2.69 -10.09 19.17
CA GLY A 463 2.21 -11.28 19.89
C GLY A 463 3.35 -12.22 20.33
N ARG A 464 4.38 -12.38 19.48
CA ARG A 464 5.57 -13.23 19.70
C ARG A 464 6.87 -12.74 19.04
N SER A 465 6.87 -11.59 18.37
CA SER A 465 8.04 -11.11 17.64
C SER A 465 9.18 -10.70 18.58
N SER A 466 10.39 -10.54 18.02
CA SER A 466 11.53 -9.97 18.74
C SER A 466 11.59 -8.43 18.66
N PHE A 467 10.53 -7.80 18.17
CA PHE A 467 10.42 -6.35 17.99
C PHE A 467 10.66 -5.61 19.31
N LYS A 468 11.51 -4.59 19.25
CA LYS A 468 11.75 -3.64 20.35
C LYS A 468 11.63 -2.24 19.77
N TYR A 469 10.67 -1.47 20.27
CA TYR A 469 10.52 -0.08 19.86
C TYR A 469 11.79 0.72 20.22
N PRO A 470 12.45 1.40 19.27
CA PRO A 470 13.66 2.17 19.53
C PRO A 470 13.41 3.32 20.52
N LEU A 471 14.36 3.61 21.41
CA LEU A 471 14.20 4.65 22.44
C LEU A 471 14.12 6.07 21.88
N ASP A 472 14.60 6.26 20.64
CA ASP A 472 14.57 7.48 19.85
C ASP A 472 13.46 7.47 18.76
N SER A 473 12.60 6.44 18.75
CA SER A 473 11.61 6.16 17.71
C SER A 473 12.17 5.93 16.29
N LEU A 474 13.48 5.69 16.10
CA LEU A 474 14.10 5.51 14.78
C LEU A 474 14.43 4.04 14.48
N LEU A 475 13.68 3.42 13.59
CA LEU A 475 13.97 2.07 13.09
C LEU A 475 15.07 2.14 12.03
N GLN A 476 16.31 1.86 12.42
CA GLN A 476 17.45 1.71 11.52
C GLN A 476 17.21 0.53 10.55
N LEU A 477 17.09 0.85 9.26
CA LEU A 477 17.00 -0.15 8.21
C LEU A 477 18.37 -0.76 7.92
N LYS A 478 18.38 -2.08 7.66
CA LYS A 478 19.58 -2.90 7.48
C LYS A 478 19.24 -4.22 6.78
N GLY A 479 19.90 -4.50 5.66
CA GLY A 479 19.67 -5.72 4.88
C GLY A 479 18.27 -5.80 4.25
N VAL A 480 17.97 -6.95 3.66
CA VAL A 480 16.82 -7.15 2.76
C VAL A 480 16.14 -8.48 3.08
N VAL A 481 14.80 -8.50 3.14
CA VAL A 481 14.01 -9.72 3.30
C VAL A 481 14.00 -10.47 1.97
N GLN A 482 14.51 -11.71 1.97
CA GLN A 482 14.68 -12.46 0.73
C GLN A 482 13.37 -13.11 0.26
N LYS A 483 13.22 -13.36 -1.04
CA LYS A 483 12.02 -13.92 -1.68
C LYS A 483 11.42 -15.14 -0.96
N GLY A 484 12.27 -16.04 -0.45
CA GLY A 484 11.82 -17.21 0.32
C GLY A 484 11.23 -16.86 1.68
N GLU A 485 11.75 -15.83 2.34
CA GLU A 485 11.26 -15.34 3.63
C GLU A 485 9.98 -14.52 3.50
N ILE A 486 9.78 -13.82 2.37
CA ILE A 486 8.51 -13.14 2.05
C ILE A 486 7.41 -14.19 1.82
N ARG A 487 7.72 -15.25 1.06
CA ARG A 487 6.79 -16.37 0.81
C ARG A 487 6.47 -17.19 2.05
N GLN A 488 7.46 -17.36 2.94
CA GLN A 488 7.38 -18.18 4.15
C GLN A 488 7.84 -17.38 5.38
N PRO A 489 7.03 -16.40 5.85
CA PRO A 489 7.36 -15.64 7.04
C PRO A 489 7.38 -16.54 8.27
N LYS A 490 8.41 -16.38 9.11
CA LYS A 490 8.61 -17.15 10.35
C LYS A 490 7.88 -16.52 11.55
N GLU A 491 7.22 -15.39 11.33
CA GLU A 491 6.51 -14.63 12.37
C GLU A 491 5.00 -14.89 12.28
N LEU A 492 4.36 -14.91 13.45
CA LEU A 492 2.91 -15.02 13.57
C LEU A 492 2.32 -13.66 13.89
N GLY A 493 1.22 -13.32 13.21
CA GLY A 493 0.43 -12.12 13.44
C GLY A 493 -0.29 -12.12 14.79
N PRO A 494 -1.07 -11.06 15.08
CA PRO A 494 -1.85 -10.92 16.33
C PRO A 494 -2.93 -12.02 16.48
N ASP A 495 -3.39 -12.55 15.35
CA ASP A 495 -4.33 -13.66 15.15
C ASP A 495 -3.68 -15.05 15.32
N LYS A 496 -2.34 -15.12 15.34
CA LYS A 496 -1.50 -16.34 15.23
C LYS A 496 -1.46 -16.95 13.82
N GLU A 497 -1.90 -16.22 12.80
CA GLU A 497 -1.71 -16.62 11.39
C GLU A 497 -0.30 -16.21 10.92
N GLU A 498 0.31 -16.99 10.02
CA GLU A 498 1.64 -16.65 9.48
C GLU A 498 1.53 -15.44 8.55
N CYS A 499 2.18 -14.32 8.92
CA CYS A 499 2.21 -13.13 8.08
C CYS A 499 3.48 -12.29 8.29
N LEU A 500 3.90 -11.59 7.23
CA LEU A 500 4.98 -10.61 7.32
C LEU A 500 4.38 -9.27 7.79
N LEU A 501 4.54 -8.95 9.08
CA LEU A 501 4.19 -7.61 9.58
C LEU A 501 5.21 -6.59 9.05
N VAL A 502 4.70 -5.56 8.38
CA VAL A 502 5.52 -4.53 7.73
C VAL A 502 5.19 -3.13 8.22
N ILE A 503 6.19 -2.25 8.17
CA ILE A 503 6.15 -0.86 8.57
C ILE A 503 6.59 0.00 7.38
N LYS A 504 5.98 1.18 7.22
CA LYS A 504 6.55 2.30 6.46
C LYS A 504 6.34 3.62 7.19
N ASN A 505 7.01 4.67 6.72
CA ASN A 505 6.59 6.05 6.93
C ASN A 505 6.50 6.73 5.55
N GLY A 506 5.37 7.41 5.26
CA GLY A 506 5.08 8.00 3.94
C GLY A 506 4.36 9.34 4.03
N ARG A 507 4.42 10.14 2.95
CA ARG A 507 3.95 11.52 2.88
C ARG A 507 2.58 11.79 3.50
N LYS A 508 1.55 10.99 3.19
CA LYS A 508 0.15 11.27 3.58
C LYS A 508 -0.32 10.43 4.76
N THR A 509 -0.02 9.13 4.83
CA THR A 509 -0.47 8.30 5.97
C THR A 509 0.54 8.19 7.12
N ARG A 510 1.73 8.80 6.98
CA ARG A 510 2.82 8.76 7.97
C ARG A 510 3.17 7.32 8.34
N THR A 511 3.41 7.04 9.62
CA THR A 511 3.82 5.72 10.10
C THR A 511 2.64 4.74 10.10
N THR A 512 2.67 3.76 9.20
CA THR A 512 1.64 2.70 9.13
C THR A 512 2.22 1.31 9.33
N ILE A 513 1.41 0.42 9.92
CA ILE A 513 1.69 -1.02 10.03
C ILE A 513 0.72 -1.75 9.09
N GLY A 514 1.22 -2.73 8.34
CA GLY A 514 0.45 -3.54 7.40
C GLY A 514 0.86 -5.01 7.42
N ARG A 515 0.18 -5.81 6.60
CA ARG A 515 0.35 -7.27 6.49
C ARG A 515 0.76 -7.64 5.07
N GLY A 516 2.01 -8.01 4.85
CA GLY A 516 2.53 -8.43 3.55
C GLY A 516 2.08 -9.84 3.16
N SER A 517 1.71 -10.01 1.89
CA SER A 517 1.34 -11.30 1.30
C SER A 517 2.55 -12.17 0.98
N GLY A 518 2.44 -13.47 1.27
CA GLY A 518 3.38 -14.49 0.79
C GLY A 518 3.12 -14.91 -0.66
N LEU A 519 2.16 -14.30 -1.35
CA LEU A 519 1.83 -14.50 -2.75
C LEU A 519 1.89 -13.16 -3.49
N GLU A 520 2.53 -13.17 -4.65
CA GLU A 520 2.67 -11.99 -5.51
C GLU A 520 1.36 -11.77 -6.30
N SER A 521 0.72 -10.62 -6.14
CA SER A 521 -0.50 -10.24 -6.85
C SER A 521 -0.18 -9.78 -8.27
N PHE A 522 -1.12 -9.95 -9.21
CA PHE A 522 -1.02 -9.34 -10.53
C PHE A 522 -1.75 -8.00 -10.53
N VAL A 523 -1.17 -7.00 -11.18
CA VAL A 523 -1.79 -5.67 -11.35
C VAL A 523 -1.68 -5.20 -12.80
N ARG A 524 -2.62 -4.36 -13.22
CA ARG A 524 -2.71 -3.87 -14.58
C ARG A 524 -3.00 -2.38 -14.65
N GLU A 525 -2.30 -1.73 -15.56
CA GLU A 525 -2.49 -0.34 -15.92
C GLU A 525 -3.05 -0.25 -17.35
N TYR A 526 -4.01 0.65 -17.57
CA TYR A 526 -4.59 0.96 -18.89
C TYR A 526 -4.12 2.36 -19.36
N ASP A 527 -4.18 2.62 -20.66
CA ASP A 527 -4.05 3.99 -21.19
C ASP A 527 -5.41 4.73 -21.18
N ASP A 528 -5.41 6.03 -21.51
CA ASP A 528 -6.63 6.85 -21.58
C ASP A 528 -7.64 6.39 -22.65
N ASN A 529 -7.26 5.44 -23.52
CA ASN A 529 -8.12 4.84 -24.55
C ASN A 529 -8.68 3.47 -24.11
N GLY A 530 -8.28 2.94 -22.95
CA GLY A 530 -8.63 1.60 -22.47
C GLY A 530 -7.77 0.45 -23.03
N ASN A 531 -6.66 0.75 -23.71
CA ASN A 531 -5.68 -0.28 -24.09
C ASN A 531 -4.88 -0.75 -22.87
N ILE A 532 -4.42 -2.00 -22.88
CA ILE A 532 -3.54 -2.53 -21.84
C ILE A 532 -2.17 -1.84 -21.97
N LYS A 533 -1.81 -1.01 -20.99
CA LYS A 533 -0.53 -0.28 -20.96
C LYS A 533 0.59 -1.11 -20.34
N SER A 534 0.31 -1.85 -19.26
CA SER A 534 1.27 -2.78 -18.67
C SER A 534 0.62 -3.81 -17.75
N THR A 535 1.34 -4.91 -17.51
CA THR A 535 1.00 -5.96 -16.53
C THR A 535 2.22 -6.25 -15.67
N SER A 536 2.08 -6.28 -14.34
CA SER A 536 3.18 -6.61 -13.42
C SER A 536 2.74 -7.55 -12.30
N MET A 537 3.73 -8.17 -11.67
CA MET A 537 3.58 -8.84 -10.39
C MET A 537 4.13 -7.93 -9.28
N GLU A 538 3.38 -7.69 -8.22
CA GLU A 538 3.78 -6.86 -7.07
C GLU A 538 3.38 -7.57 -5.75
N ILE A 539 4.00 -7.24 -4.62
CA ILE A 539 3.60 -7.79 -3.31
C ILE A 539 2.45 -6.94 -2.76
N ALA A 540 1.30 -7.57 -2.53
CA ALA A 540 0.19 -6.94 -1.82
C ALA A 540 0.50 -6.77 -0.32
N ILE A 541 0.25 -5.58 0.21
CA ILE A 541 0.21 -5.25 1.63
C ILE A 541 -1.22 -4.85 1.98
N TYR A 542 -1.81 -5.56 2.95
CA TYR A 542 -3.14 -5.27 3.48
C TYR A 542 -3.08 -4.41 4.75
N PRO A 543 -4.14 -3.65 5.08
CA PRO A 543 -4.32 -3.03 6.40
C PRO A 543 -4.07 -3.98 7.57
N TYR A 544 -3.57 -3.45 8.69
CA TYR A 544 -3.33 -4.25 9.90
C TYR A 544 -4.60 -4.89 10.48
N ASN A 545 -5.71 -4.15 10.50
CA ASN A 545 -7.08 -4.60 10.78
C ASN A 545 -8.07 -3.51 10.34
N TYR A 546 -9.38 -3.80 10.37
CA TYR A 546 -10.44 -2.85 9.97
C TYR A 546 -10.49 -1.55 10.80
N LYS A 547 -9.78 -1.51 11.95
CA LYS A 547 -9.70 -0.37 12.86
C LYS A 547 -8.49 0.54 12.60
N SER A 548 -7.57 0.15 11.72
CA SER A 548 -6.29 0.87 11.51
C SER A 548 -6.27 1.78 10.27
N GLY A 549 -7.35 1.83 9.48
CA GLY A 549 -7.39 2.55 8.21
C GLY A 549 -6.54 1.90 7.11
N ALA A 550 -6.35 2.62 6.00
CA ALA A 550 -5.52 2.16 4.89
C ALA A 550 -4.03 2.08 5.28
N PHE A 551 -3.28 1.13 4.68
CA PHE A 551 -1.82 1.08 4.87
C PHE A 551 -1.10 2.22 4.13
N SER A 552 -1.67 2.73 3.03
CA SER A 552 -1.17 3.89 2.29
C SER A 552 -2.31 4.74 1.72
N ALA A 553 -1.97 5.95 1.27
CA ALA A 553 -2.84 6.80 0.46
C ALA A 553 -2.05 7.39 -0.74
N PRO A 554 -2.72 7.96 -1.76
CA PRO A 554 -2.04 8.61 -2.88
C PRO A 554 -1.05 9.68 -2.40
N GLY A 555 0.19 9.63 -2.93
CA GLY A 555 1.32 10.44 -2.44
C GLY A 555 2.29 9.70 -1.50
N ASP A 556 1.91 8.55 -0.91
CA ASP A 556 2.88 7.67 -0.22
C ASP A 556 3.80 6.91 -1.21
N SER A 557 3.56 7.00 -2.52
CA SER A 557 4.39 6.39 -3.56
C SER A 557 5.86 6.76 -3.42
N GLY A 558 6.73 5.76 -3.62
CA GLY A 558 8.15 5.88 -3.33
C GLY A 558 8.53 5.71 -1.84
N SER A 559 7.58 5.48 -0.93
CA SER A 559 7.91 5.04 0.44
C SER A 559 8.62 3.68 0.40
N ILE A 560 9.60 3.47 1.28
CA ILE A 560 10.14 2.13 1.53
C ILE A 560 9.30 1.39 2.58
N VAL A 561 9.13 0.08 2.39
CA VAL A 561 8.46 -0.83 3.30
C VAL A 561 9.47 -1.81 3.87
N ALA A 562 9.48 -1.99 5.19
CA ALA A 562 10.43 -2.84 5.93
C ALA A 562 9.72 -3.72 6.98
N ASP A 563 10.39 -4.77 7.45
CA ASP A 563 9.90 -5.60 8.56
C ASP A 563 10.24 -5.01 9.95
N GLY A 564 9.74 -5.63 11.02
CA GLY A 564 10.03 -5.22 12.40
C GLY A 564 11.50 -5.34 12.83
N LEU A 565 12.37 -5.95 12.03
CA LEU A 565 13.82 -6.03 12.27
C LEU A 565 14.60 -4.94 11.53
N GLY A 566 13.92 -4.11 10.74
CA GLY A 566 14.49 -3.10 9.86
C GLY A 566 14.97 -3.66 8.51
N ARG A 567 14.63 -4.90 8.15
CA ARG A 567 15.01 -5.46 6.85
C ARG A 567 14.06 -4.96 5.78
N ILE A 568 14.61 -4.52 4.66
CA ILE A 568 13.84 -3.91 3.57
C ILE A 568 13.03 -4.98 2.84
N VAL A 569 11.74 -4.73 2.60
CA VAL A 569 10.82 -5.64 1.90
C VAL A 569 10.59 -5.17 0.46
N GLY A 570 10.24 -3.89 0.26
CA GLY A 570 9.90 -3.37 -1.06
C GLY A 570 9.69 -1.86 -1.13
N LEU A 571 9.65 -1.35 -2.36
CA LEU A 571 9.35 0.05 -2.71
C LEU A 571 7.86 0.18 -3.05
N LEU A 572 7.15 1.15 -2.48
CA LEU A 572 5.73 1.38 -2.74
C LEU A 572 5.52 1.97 -4.14
N THR A 573 4.90 1.19 -5.02
CA THR A 573 4.69 1.50 -6.45
C THR A 573 3.25 1.83 -6.81
N GLY A 574 2.26 1.35 -6.05
CA GLY A 574 0.86 1.71 -6.28
C GLY A 574 -0.10 1.22 -5.20
N GLY A 575 -1.40 1.33 -5.49
CA GLY A 575 -2.48 0.83 -4.65
C GLY A 575 -3.75 0.52 -5.45
N SER A 576 -4.71 -0.17 -4.83
CA SER A 576 -6.05 -0.35 -5.39
C SER A 576 -7.18 -0.14 -4.39
N GLY A 577 -8.29 0.38 -4.89
CA GLY A 577 -9.53 0.63 -4.16
C GLY A 577 -10.50 1.43 -5.03
N LYS A 578 -11.45 2.10 -4.38
CA LYS A 578 -12.43 2.99 -5.02
C LYS A 578 -12.12 4.45 -4.68
N ALA A 579 -12.16 5.32 -5.70
CA ALA A 579 -11.73 6.72 -5.59
C ALA A 579 -10.29 6.83 -5.04
N GLU A 580 -10.05 7.70 -4.05
CA GLU A 580 -8.72 7.93 -3.46
C GLU A 580 -8.36 6.94 -2.33
N ASP A 581 -9.33 6.15 -1.87
CA ASP A 581 -9.15 5.20 -0.77
C ASP A 581 -8.46 3.91 -1.24
N THR A 582 -7.48 3.45 -0.47
CA THR A 582 -6.65 2.26 -0.81
C THR A 582 -6.98 1.08 0.09
N ASP A 583 -7.58 0.02 -0.47
CA ASP A 583 -7.82 -1.26 0.22
C ASP A 583 -6.57 -2.13 0.26
N VAL A 584 -5.75 -2.07 -0.80
CA VAL A 584 -4.53 -2.88 -0.97
C VAL A 584 -3.42 -2.00 -1.51
N THR A 585 -2.27 -2.01 -0.84
CA THR A 585 -1.05 -1.33 -1.30
C THR A 585 -0.17 -2.34 -2.04
N TYR A 586 0.49 -1.93 -3.12
CA TYR A 586 1.40 -2.78 -3.88
C TYR A 586 2.84 -2.28 -3.80
N VAL A 587 3.76 -3.21 -3.52
CA VAL A 587 5.19 -2.91 -3.43
C VAL A 587 6.01 -3.81 -4.36
N THR A 588 7.01 -3.21 -5.00
CA THR A 588 8.00 -3.92 -5.80
C THR A 588 9.08 -4.49 -4.86
N PRO A 589 9.43 -5.79 -4.92
CA PRO A 589 10.33 -6.40 -3.95
C PRO A 589 11.75 -5.82 -4.02
N TYR A 590 12.31 -5.37 -2.89
CA TYR A 590 13.57 -4.64 -2.91
C TYR A 590 14.77 -5.52 -3.29
N PHE A 591 14.76 -6.83 -3.01
CA PHE A 591 15.81 -7.75 -3.47
C PHE A 591 15.98 -7.70 -5.00
N TRP A 592 14.89 -7.51 -5.74
CA TRP A 592 14.90 -7.40 -7.20
C TRP A 592 15.26 -5.99 -7.67
N ILE A 593 14.84 -4.94 -6.94
CA ILE A 593 15.27 -3.56 -7.23
C ILE A 593 16.79 -3.42 -7.05
N GLU A 594 17.36 -4.02 -6.00
CA GLU A 594 18.80 -4.03 -5.75
C GLU A 594 19.58 -4.71 -6.91
N GLU A 595 19.04 -5.81 -7.47
CA GLU A 595 19.56 -6.43 -8.69
C GLU A 595 19.49 -5.49 -9.92
N GLN A 596 18.44 -4.67 -10.07
CA GLN A 596 18.32 -3.73 -11.20
C GLN A 596 19.27 -2.55 -11.04
N ILE A 597 19.33 -1.95 -9.84
CA ILE A 597 20.25 -0.86 -9.52
C ILE A 597 21.71 -1.27 -9.79
N LYS A 598 22.11 -2.48 -9.38
CA LYS A 598 23.49 -2.98 -9.58
C LYS A 598 23.85 -3.31 -11.03
N LYS A 599 22.90 -3.32 -11.98
CA LYS A 599 23.22 -3.35 -13.42
C LYS A 599 23.73 -2.00 -13.92
N ALA A 600 23.23 -0.90 -13.37
CA ALA A 600 23.63 0.47 -13.72
C ALA A 600 24.75 1.01 -12.82
N PHE A 601 24.74 0.65 -11.53
CA PHE A 601 25.69 1.09 -10.50
C PHE A 601 26.25 -0.12 -9.73
N PRO A 602 27.22 -0.87 -10.29
CA PRO A 602 27.64 -2.17 -9.73
C PRO A 602 28.24 -2.11 -8.32
N ASP A 603 28.95 -1.03 -7.99
CA ASP A 603 29.59 -0.83 -6.69
C ASP A 603 28.63 -0.29 -5.61
N SER A 604 27.35 -0.08 -5.94
CA SER A 604 26.41 0.63 -5.06
C SER A 604 25.93 -0.20 -3.86
N TYR A 605 25.70 0.50 -2.74
CA TYR A 605 25.29 -0.10 -1.47
C TYR A 605 24.41 0.86 -0.64
N LEU A 606 23.65 0.31 0.31
CA LEU A 606 22.86 1.09 1.26
C LEU A 606 23.76 2.05 2.05
N TYR A 607 23.40 3.33 2.13
CA TYR A 607 24.12 4.31 2.95
C TYR A 607 24.27 3.77 4.39
N PRO A 608 25.50 3.72 4.94
CA PRO A 608 25.78 3.00 6.16
C PRO A 608 25.10 3.64 7.37
N SER A 609 24.60 2.81 8.28
CA SER A 609 24.19 3.23 9.62
C SER A 609 25.37 3.85 10.36
N GLN A 610 25.20 5.02 10.98
CA GLN A 610 26.19 5.53 11.94
C GLN A 610 26.20 4.58 13.16
N GLY A 611 27.19 3.70 13.20
CA GLY A 611 27.42 2.83 14.35
C GLY A 611 27.86 3.63 15.57
N VAL A 612 27.17 3.43 16.69
CA VAL A 612 27.78 3.57 18.01
C VAL A 612 28.25 2.15 18.36
N ASP A 613 29.58 1.95 18.39
CA ASP A 613 30.23 0.72 18.89
C ASP A 613 30.06 0.55 20.41
#